data_AF-A0A924PQ39-F1
#
_entry.id   AF-A0A924PQ39-F1
#
_cell.length_a   1.000
_cell.length_b   1.000
_cell.length_c   1.000
_cell.angle_alpha   90.00
_cell.angle_beta   90.00
_cell.angle_gamma   90.00
#
_symmetry.space_group_name_H-M   'P 1'
#
loop_
_entity.id
_entity.type
_entity.pdbx_description
1 polymer ?
#
loop_
_entity_poly.entity_id
_entity_poly.type
_entity_poly.pdbx_seq_one_letter_code
_entity_poly.pdbx_strand_id
1 'polypeptide(L)'
;MGIVFLVFVIAISLRSALNLWQQRAILAEFKVSGTLAFAAALYPIGMACFVVLPYTIGVVGAALVGLAAFAPGLVLSKQAQNKLQRAGTDRVKRAEELAATVFMTGIGCIAYFLVGLGISVASEYSANPFH
;
A
#
# COMPACT_ATOMS: atom_id res chain seq x y z
N MET A 1 -0.08 -18.45 0.88
CA MET A 1 -0.92 -17.24 0.73
C MET A 1 -0.12 -15.95 0.61
N GLY A 2 0.89 -15.71 1.47
CA GLY A 2 1.69 -14.47 1.41
C GLY A 2 2.37 -14.16 0.07
N ILE A 3 2.92 -15.19 -0.61
CA ILE A 3 3.57 -15.02 -1.91
C ILE A 3 2.56 -14.62 -3.01
N VAL A 4 1.37 -15.22 -3.02
CA VAL A 4 0.32 -14.90 -4.01
C VAL A 4 -0.15 -13.45 -3.84
N PHE A 5 -0.38 -13.03 -2.59
CA PHE A 5 -0.76 -11.66 -2.29
C PHE A 5 0.37 -10.67 -2.62
N LEU A 6 1.63 -11.03 -2.37
CA LEU A 6 2.80 -10.24 -2.75
C LEU A 6 2.90 -10.03 -4.26
N VAL A 7 2.72 -11.09 -5.06
CA VAL A 7 2.71 -10.97 -6.54
C VAL A 7 1.58 -10.06 -7.01
N PHE A 8 0.39 -10.17 -6.40
CA PHE A 8 -0.74 -9.30 -6.70
C PHE A 8 -0.47 -7.83 -6.36
N VAL A 9 0.09 -7.56 -5.17
CA VAL A 9 0.50 -6.21 -4.75
C VAL A 9 1.57 -5.64 -5.68
N ILE A 10 2.55 -6.43 -6.09
CA ILE A 10 3.55 -6.03 -7.09
C ILE A 10 2.85 -5.62 -8.38
N ALA A 11 2.00 -6.47 -8.95
CA ALA A 11 1.35 -6.20 -10.23
C ALA A 11 0.51 -4.91 -10.20
N ILE A 12 -0.31 -4.72 -9.16
CA ILE A 12 -1.15 -3.52 -9.02
C ILE A 12 -0.32 -2.28 -8.73
N SER A 13 0.67 -2.37 -7.85
CA SER A 13 1.53 -1.24 -7.50
C SER A 13 2.33 -0.77 -8.72
N LEU A 14 2.94 -1.70 -9.46
CA LEU A 14 3.73 -1.38 -10.65
C LEU A 14 2.85 -0.75 -11.73
N ARG A 15 1.68 -1.34 -12.01
CA ARG A 15 0.71 -0.79 -12.97
C ARG A 15 0.26 0.60 -12.56
N SER A 16 -0.06 0.81 -11.28
CA SER A 16 -0.48 2.10 -10.74
C SER A 16 0.64 3.14 -10.84
N ALA A 17 1.88 2.77 -10.49
CA ALA A 17 3.05 3.65 -10.56
C ALA A 17 3.34 4.08 -12.01
N LEU A 18 3.33 3.13 -12.95
CA LEU A 18 3.53 3.42 -14.38
C LEU A 18 2.44 4.35 -14.94
N ASN A 19 1.17 4.08 -14.61
CA ASN A 19 0.06 4.92 -15.03
C ASN A 19 0.16 6.33 -14.42
N LEU A 20 0.54 6.46 -13.15
CA LEU A 20 0.77 7.76 -12.51
C LEU A 20 1.94 8.51 -13.15
N TRP A 21 2.99 7.80 -13.56
CA TRP A 21 4.11 8.39 -14.30
C TRP A 21 3.69 8.93 -15.67
N GLN A 22 2.82 8.23 -16.39
CA GLN A 22 2.26 8.72 -17.64
C GLN A 22 1.38 9.98 -17.43
N GLN A 23 0.70 10.07 -16.27
CA GLN A 23 -0.15 11.20 -15.89
C GLN A 23 0.60 12.34 -15.19
N ARG A 24 1.94 12.32 -15.16
CA ARG A 24 2.76 13.33 -14.46
C ARG A 24 2.49 14.78 -14.89
N ALA A 25 2.14 14.99 -16.16
CA ALA A 25 1.83 16.32 -16.68
C ALA A 25 0.57 16.90 -16.03
N ILE A 26 -0.48 16.07 -15.91
CA ILE A 26 -1.72 16.44 -15.21
C ILE A 26 -1.44 16.63 -13.72
N LEU A 27 -0.67 15.74 -13.09
CA LEU A 27 -0.32 15.89 -11.68
C LEU A 27 0.43 17.20 -11.39
N ALA A 28 1.36 17.60 -12.27
CA ALA A 28 2.08 18.87 -12.16
C ALA A 28 1.14 20.08 -12.33
N GLU A 29 0.20 20.02 -13.28
CA GLU A 29 -0.81 21.06 -13.51
C GLU A 29 -1.65 21.34 -12.25
N PHE A 30 -2.03 20.29 -11.52
CA PHE A 30 -2.83 20.38 -10.29
C PHE A 30 -2.00 20.45 -8.99
N LYS A 31 -0.69 20.73 -9.09
CA LYS A 31 0.24 20.82 -7.93
C LYS A 31 0.21 19.58 -7.02
N VAL A 32 0.04 18.40 -7.63
CA VAL A 32 0.13 17.11 -6.96
C VAL A 32 1.57 16.60 -7.04
N SER A 33 2.06 16.02 -5.95
CA SER A 33 3.46 15.58 -5.88
C SER A 33 3.70 14.39 -6.82
N GLY A 34 4.67 14.51 -7.72
CA GLY A 34 5.14 13.42 -8.57
C GLY A 34 5.78 12.26 -7.79
N THR A 35 6.09 12.46 -6.50
CA THR A 35 6.57 11.41 -5.61
C THR A 35 5.54 10.32 -5.33
N LEU A 36 4.25 10.54 -5.67
CA LEU A 36 3.20 9.54 -5.50
C LEU A 36 3.50 8.22 -6.25
N ALA A 37 4.09 8.30 -7.44
CA ALA A 37 4.46 7.10 -8.21
C ALA A 37 5.55 6.27 -7.50
N PHE A 38 6.55 6.95 -6.92
CA PHE A 38 7.58 6.30 -6.11
C PHE A 38 7.02 5.74 -4.81
N ALA A 39 6.09 6.46 -4.17
CA ALA A 39 5.42 6.02 -2.96
C ALA A 39 4.54 4.77 -3.19
N ALA A 40 3.90 4.66 -4.36
CA ALA A 40 3.18 3.45 -4.73
C ALA A 40 4.12 2.24 -4.86
N ALA A 41 5.30 2.44 -5.47
CA ALA A 41 6.32 1.39 -5.65
C ALA A 41 6.96 0.90 -4.34
N LEU A 42 6.78 1.62 -3.22
CA LEU A 42 7.20 1.16 -1.89
C LEU A 42 6.28 0.09 -1.29
N TYR A 43 5.04 -0.04 -1.74
CA TYR A 43 4.12 -1.08 -1.27
C TYR A 43 4.61 -2.53 -1.47
N PRO A 44 5.13 -2.92 -2.65
CA PRO A 44 5.69 -4.26 -2.79
C PRO A 44 6.92 -4.47 -1.90
N ILE A 45 7.71 -3.43 -1.64
CA ILE A 45 8.86 -3.51 -0.73
C ILE A 45 8.36 -3.77 0.70
N GLY A 46 7.40 -2.97 1.19
CA GLY A 46 6.83 -3.20 2.52
C GLY A 46 6.14 -4.56 2.65
N MET A 47 5.51 -5.06 1.58
CA MET A 47 4.92 -6.40 1.59
C MET A 47 5.98 -7.51 1.57
N ALA A 48 7.08 -7.33 0.84
CA ALA A 48 8.22 -8.23 0.92
C ALA A 48 8.84 -8.24 2.33
N CYS A 49 8.92 -7.07 2.97
CA CYS A 49 9.32 -6.97 4.36
C CYS A 49 8.41 -7.81 5.27
N PHE A 50 7.10 -7.75 5.09
CA PHE A 50 6.15 -8.57 5.86
C PHE A 50 6.29 -10.08 5.65
N VAL A 51 6.84 -10.52 4.52
CA VAL A 51 7.04 -11.95 4.26
C VAL A 51 8.39 -12.43 4.76
N VAL A 52 9.44 -11.61 4.65
CA VAL A 52 10.83 -12.04 4.91
C VAL A 52 11.33 -11.68 6.31
N LEU A 53 11.04 -10.46 6.79
CA LEU A 53 11.56 -9.97 8.08
C LEU A 53 10.98 -10.64 9.34
N PRO A 54 9.76 -11.24 9.36
CA PRO A 54 9.30 -11.91 10.58
C PRO A 54 10.24 -13.01 11.05
N TYR A 55 10.96 -13.66 10.13
CA TYR A 55 11.93 -14.72 10.43
C TYR A 55 13.22 -14.21 11.08
N THR A 56 13.54 -12.91 10.96
CA THR A 56 14.80 -12.34 11.46
C THR A 56 14.61 -11.41 12.64
N ILE A 57 13.59 -10.54 12.62
CA ILE A 57 13.37 -9.51 13.64
C ILE A 57 12.02 -9.67 14.38
N GLY A 58 11.31 -10.76 14.12
CA GLY A 58 9.98 -11.01 14.67
C GLY A 58 8.87 -10.22 13.98
N VAL A 59 7.63 -10.64 14.26
CA VAL A 59 6.41 -10.11 13.61
C VAL A 59 6.24 -8.61 13.86
N VAL A 60 6.53 -8.14 15.09
CA VAL A 60 6.39 -6.73 15.47
C VAL A 60 7.39 -5.84 14.74
N GLY A 61 8.65 -6.28 14.63
CA GLY A 61 9.68 -5.54 13.89
C GLY A 61 9.35 -5.42 12.40
N ALA A 62 8.92 -6.52 11.78
CA ALA A 62 8.47 -6.53 10.39
C ALA A 62 7.26 -5.60 10.18
N ALA A 63 6.36 -5.51 11.17
CA ALA A 63 5.21 -4.62 11.14
C ALA A 63 5.55 -3.15 11.10
N LEU A 64 6.47 -2.71 11.97
CA LEU A 64 6.90 -1.32 11.99
C LEU A 64 7.55 -0.91 10.66
N VAL A 65 8.41 -1.77 10.11
CA VAL A 65 9.10 -1.51 8.84
C VAL A 65 8.11 -1.49 7.68
N GLY A 66 7.20 -2.47 7.60
CA GLY A 66 6.19 -2.53 6.55
C GLY A 66 5.21 -1.35 6.59
N LEU A 67 4.73 -0.98 7.78
CA LEU A 67 3.86 0.19 7.96
C LEU A 67 4.57 1.50 7.60
N ALA A 68 5.84 1.64 7.97
CA ALA A 68 6.65 2.81 7.59
C ALA A 68 6.81 2.92 6.07
N ALA A 69 6.94 1.79 5.36
CA ALA A 69 6.99 1.77 3.90
C ALA A 69 5.64 2.14 3.25
N PHE A 70 4.51 1.86 3.92
CA PHE A 70 3.17 2.14 3.38
C PHE A 70 2.68 3.56 3.67
N ALA A 71 3.10 4.15 4.79
CA ALA A 71 2.69 5.48 5.24
C ALA A 71 2.83 6.58 4.17
N PRO A 72 3.97 6.75 3.47
CA PRO A 72 4.10 7.80 2.46
C PRO A 72 3.14 7.61 1.29
N GLY A 73 2.90 6.37 0.87
CA GLY A 73 1.94 6.04 -0.20
C GLY A 73 0.52 6.47 0.16
N LEU A 74 0.06 6.13 1.37
CA LEU A 74 -1.28 6.44 1.85
C LEU A 74 -1.51 7.94 2.03
N VAL A 75 -0.53 8.65 2.61
CA VAL A 75 -0.62 10.10 2.85
C VAL A 75 -0.66 10.84 1.51
N LEU A 76 0.27 10.52 0.60
CA LEU A 76 0.35 11.19 -0.69
C LEU A 76 -0.86 10.89 -1.57
N SER A 77 -1.37 9.65 -1.56
CA SER A 77 -2.55 9.29 -2.36
C SER A 77 -3.81 10.00 -1.88
N LYS A 78 -3.99 10.14 -0.56
CA LYS A 78 -5.13 10.86 0.01
C LYS A 78 -5.05 12.37 -0.27
N GLN A 79 -3.87 12.95 -0.17
CA GLN A 79 -3.66 14.35 -0.56
C GLN A 79 -3.91 14.57 -2.05
N ALA A 80 -3.47 13.64 -2.91
CA ALA A 80 -3.71 13.69 -4.34
C ALA A 80 -5.20 13.62 -4.66
N GLN A 81 -5.93 12.67 -4.08
CA GLN A 81 -7.39 12.57 -4.24
C GLN A 81 -8.09 13.87 -3.83
N ASN A 82 -7.81 14.39 -2.63
CA ASN A 82 -8.44 15.62 -2.15
C ASN A 82 -8.18 16.82 -3.08
N LYS A 83 -7.00 16.93 -3.67
CA LYS A 83 -6.66 17.99 -4.63
C LYS A 83 -7.37 17.80 -5.97
N LEU A 84 -7.40 16.58 -6.49
CA LEU A 84 -8.02 16.25 -7.78
C LEU A 84 -9.55 16.35 -7.71
N GLN A 85 -10.17 15.89 -6.62
CA GLN A 85 -11.61 16.05 -6.37
C GLN A 85 -12.05 17.50 -6.34
N ARG A 86 -11.24 18.38 -5.75
CA ARG A 86 -11.51 19.82 -5.72
C ARG A 86 -11.43 20.48 -7.10
N ALA A 87 -10.64 19.91 -8.02
CA ALA A 87 -10.57 20.42 -9.39
C ALA A 87 -11.84 20.09 -10.19
N GLY A 88 -12.50 18.95 -9.91
CA GLY A 88 -13.83 18.63 -10.43
C GLY A 88 -13.95 18.54 -11.96
N THR A 89 -12.84 18.36 -12.68
CA THR A 89 -12.84 18.27 -14.16
C THR A 89 -12.74 16.82 -14.65
N ASP A 90 -13.31 16.52 -15.81
CA ASP A 90 -13.24 15.16 -16.38
C ASP A 90 -11.81 14.72 -16.71
N ARG A 91 -10.88 15.66 -16.90
CA ARG A 91 -9.45 15.38 -17.16
C ARG A 91 -8.74 14.77 -15.95
N VAL A 92 -9.17 15.09 -14.72
CA VAL A 92 -8.52 14.58 -13.50
C VAL A 92 -9.11 13.26 -13.00
N LYS A 93 -10.29 12.84 -13.47
CA LYS A 93 -10.96 11.60 -13.04
C LYS A 93 -10.04 10.38 -13.08
N ARG A 94 -9.31 10.19 -14.19
CA ARG A 94 -8.40 9.04 -14.34
C ARG A 94 -7.23 9.08 -13.35
N ALA A 95 -6.69 10.26 -13.06
CA ALA A 95 -5.61 10.42 -12.07
C ALA A 95 -6.14 10.22 -10.64
N GLU A 96 -7.37 10.65 -10.38
CA GLU A 96 -8.07 10.46 -9.11
C GLU A 96 -8.34 8.97 -8.84
N GLU A 97 -8.87 8.24 -9.81
CA GLU A 97 -9.11 6.79 -9.73
C GLU A 97 -7.81 6.01 -9.46
N LEU A 98 -6.70 6.42 -10.09
CA LEU A 98 -5.39 5.84 -9.84
C LEU A 98 -4.93 6.12 -8.40
N ALA A 99 -5.09 7.36 -7.92
CA ALA A 99 -4.77 7.70 -6.54
C ALA A 99 -5.69 6.95 -5.54
N ALA A 100 -6.96 6.73 -5.86
CA ALA A 100 -7.88 5.87 -5.12
C ALA A 100 -7.42 4.42 -5.08
N THR A 101 -6.98 3.88 -6.22
CA THR A 101 -6.44 2.52 -6.31
C THR A 101 -5.18 2.36 -5.46
N VAL A 102 -4.25 3.31 -5.50
CA VAL A 102 -3.04 3.31 -4.67
C VAL A 102 -3.39 3.37 -3.18
N PHE A 103 -4.35 4.20 -2.80
CA PHE A 103 -4.81 4.28 -1.41
C PHE A 103 -5.45 2.96 -0.94
N MET A 104 -6.37 2.40 -1.73
CA MET A 104 -7.04 1.13 -1.43
C MET A 104 -6.06 -0.03 -1.38
N THR A 105 -5.03 -0.04 -2.23
CA THR A 105 -3.97 -1.04 -2.21
C THR A 105 -3.19 -0.99 -0.89
N GLY A 106 -2.83 0.21 -0.42
CA GLY A 106 -2.18 0.39 0.87
C GLY A 106 -3.05 -0.10 2.03
N ILE A 107 -4.35 0.23 2.04
CA ILE A 107 -5.30 -0.28 3.04
C ILE A 107 -5.39 -1.81 2.98
N GLY A 108 -5.49 -2.38 1.78
CA GLY A 108 -5.54 -3.82 1.58
C GLY A 108 -4.30 -4.54 2.15
N CYS A 109 -3.11 -3.95 2.00
CA CYS A 109 -1.88 -4.49 2.59
C CYS A 109 -1.93 -4.46 4.12
N ILE A 110 -2.43 -3.38 4.73
CA ILE A 110 -2.60 -3.28 6.19
C ILE A 110 -3.63 -4.31 6.69
N ALA A 111 -4.77 -4.43 6.00
CA ALA A 111 -5.81 -5.39 6.36
C ALA A 111 -5.29 -6.83 6.28
N TYR A 112 -4.56 -7.18 5.23
CA TYR A 112 -3.93 -8.49 5.10
C TYR A 112 -3.00 -8.79 6.28
N PHE A 113 -2.18 -7.82 6.68
CA PHE A 113 -1.30 -7.97 7.83
C PHE A 113 -2.07 -8.19 9.14
N LEU A 114 -3.09 -7.37 9.42
CA LEU A 114 -3.89 -7.50 10.65
C LEU A 114 -4.60 -8.85 10.74
N VAL A 115 -5.17 -9.33 9.63
CA VAL A 115 -5.80 -10.66 9.57
C VAL A 115 -4.76 -11.76 9.78
N GLY A 116 -3.59 -11.66 9.14
CA GLY A 116 -2.49 -12.61 9.33
C GLY A 116 -2.00 -12.67 10.79
N LEU A 117 -1.90 -11.51 11.45
CA LEU A 117 -1.51 -11.43 12.85
C LEU A 117 -2.59 -12.04 13.76
N GLY A 118 -3.86 -11.74 13.51
CA GLY A 118 -4.98 -12.32 14.26
C GLY A 118 -5.02 -13.85 14.17
N ILE A 119 -4.81 -14.41 12.97
CA ILE A 119 -4.72 -15.87 12.78
C ILE A 119 -3.52 -16.45 13.52
N SER A 120 -2.36 -15.79 13.45
CA SER A 120 -1.13 -16.29 14.11
C SER A 120 -1.31 -16.35 15.63
N VAL A 121 -1.83 -15.27 16.22
CA VAL A 121 -2.13 -15.20 17.66
C VAL A 121 -3.20 -16.22 18.05
N ALA A 122 -4.27 -16.36 17.26
CA ALA A 122 -5.31 -17.35 17.54
C ALA A 122 -4.77 -18.80 17.50
N SER A 123 -3.84 -19.09 16.59
CA SER A 123 -3.22 -20.41 16.50
C SER A 123 -2.39 -20.75 17.75
N GLU A 124 -1.65 -19.79 18.29
CA GLU A 124 -0.86 -19.94 19.52
C GLU A 124 -1.76 -20.18 20.74
N TYR A 125 -2.91 -19.51 20.81
CA TYR A 125 -3.90 -19.74 21.87
C TYR A 125 -4.53 -21.15 21.78
N SER A 126 -4.86 -21.63 20.59
CA SER A 126 -5.46 -22.96 20.40
C SER A 126 -4.51 -24.13 20.63
N ALA A 127 -3.20 -23.89 20.54
CA ALA A 127 -2.16 -24.90 20.68
C ALA A 127 -1.76 -25.16 22.15
N ASN A 128 -2.31 -24.39 23.11
CA ASN A 128 -2.01 -24.56 24.53
C ASN A 128 -3.00 -25.59 25.14
N PRO A 129 -2.55 -26.79 25.53
CA PRO A 129 -3.43 -27.87 26.01
C PRO A 129 -3.98 -27.63 27.44
N PHE A 130 -3.64 -26.51 28.07
CA PHE A 130 -4.03 -26.17 29.45
C PHE A 130 -5.06 -25.01 29.52
N HIS A 131 -5.62 -24.61 28.38
CA HIS A 131 -6.78 -23.70 28.30
C HIS A 131 -8.00 -24.42 27.72
#